data_AF-A0A4Y6UMX1-F1
#
_entry.id   AF-A0A4Y6UMX1-F1
#
_cell.length_a   1.000
_cell.length_b   1.000
_cell.length_c   1.000
_cell.angle_alpha   90.00
_cell.angle_beta   90.00
_cell.angle_gamma   90.00
#
_symmetry.space_group_name_H-M   'P 1'
#
loop_
_entity.id
_entity.type
_entity.pdbx_description
1 polymer ?
#
loop_
_entity_poly.entity_id
_entity_poly.type
_entity_poly.pdbx_seq_one_letter_code
_entity_poly.pdbx_strand_id
1 'polypeptide(L)'
;MIIGFSRYGTGAGRGPVQYLLDPHRKGREINKPVLLRGQPDETRELIDSLTFKHKYTSGVLSFAPGETITPKMEQDIINRFEQFAFAGLEPDQGKLKQLVRPVRGFKTLKIALSIKVSEWNN
;
A
#
# COMPACT_ATOMS: atom_id res chain seq x y z
N MET A 1 16.38 0.61 6.93
CA MET A 1 14.94 0.47 6.59
C MET A 1 14.31 -0.67 7.40
N ILE A 2 13.12 -0.47 7.95
CA ILE A 2 12.31 -1.48 8.66
C ILE A 2 11.00 -1.67 7.88
N ILE A 3 10.57 -2.92 7.72
CA ILE A 3 9.29 -3.29 7.12
C ILE A 3 8.36 -3.79 8.22
N GLY A 4 7.17 -3.21 8.34
CA GLY A 4 6.14 -3.65 9.28
C GLY A 4 4.86 -3.99 8.53
N PHE A 5 4.28 -5.15 8.81
CA PHE A 5 2.96 -5.54 8.31
C PHE A 5 1.91 -5.39 9.42
N SER A 6 0.77 -4.82 9.07
CA SER A 6 -0.39 -4.78 9.96
C SER A 6 -1.17 -6.08 9.87
N ARG A 7 -1.99 -6.36 10.89
CA ARG A 7 -2.94 -7.49 10.84
C ARG A 7 -3.84 -7.36 9.62
N TYR A 8 -4.12 -8.49 8.98
CA TYR A 8 -4.96 -8.59 7.78
C TYR A 8 -6.30 -7.86 7.97
N GLY A 9 -6.74 -7.17 6.94
CA GLY A 9 -8.02 -6.48 6.94
C GLY A 9 -9.17 -7.39 6.55
N THR A 10 -10.24 -7.36 7.34
CA THR A 10 -11.48 -8.13 7.09
C THR A 10 -12.64 -7.25 6.60
N GLY A 11 -12.46 -5.92 6.59
CA GLY A 11 -13.49 -4.95 6.25
C GLY A 11 -13.58 -4.62 4.76
N ALA A 12 -14.57 -3.80 4.42
CA ALA A 12 -14.76 -3.23 3.08
C ALA A 12 -13.60 -2.30 2.66
N GLY A 13 -13.37 -2.18 1.36
CA GLY A 13 -12.27 -1.43 0.75
C GLY A 13 -12.25 0.06 1.07
N ARG A 14 -13.40 0.64 1.43
CA ARG A 14 -13.48 2.05 1.86
C ARG A 14 -12.56 2.35 3.04
N GLY A 15 -12.51 1.45 4.03
CA GLY A 15 -11.71 1.62 5.26
C GLY A 15 -10.22 1.85 4.99
N PRO A 16 -9.51 0.92 4.33
CA PRO A 16 -8.08 1.08 4.03
C PRO A 16 -7.80 2.23 3.06
N VAL A 17 -8.64 2.45 2.05
CA VAL A 17 -8.47 3.54 1.08
C VAL A 17 -8.56 4.90 1.78
N GLN A 18 -9.59 5.10 2.60
CA GLN A 18 -9.75 6.34 3.37
C GLN A 18 -8.64 6.49 4.41
N TYR A 19 -8.23 5.39 5.08
CA TYR A 19 -7.09 5.44 6.00
C TYR A 19 -5.83 5.98 5.32
N LEU A 20 -5.54 5.59 4.08
CA LEU A 20 -4.35 6.06 3.38
C LEU A 20 -4.49 7.49 2.86
N LEU A 21 -5.64 7.87 2.31
CA LEU A 21 -5.79 9.11 1.54
C LEU A 21 -6.47 10.27 2.24
N ASP A 22 -7.15 10.06 3.37
CA ASP A 22 -7.89 11.14 4.04
C ASP A 22 -6.91 12.23 4.53
N PRO A 23 -6.95 13.46 3.98
CA PRO A 23 -6.07 14.55 4.38
C PRO A 23 -6.49 15.19 5.71
N HIS A 24 -7.72 14.94 6.18
CA HIS A 24 -8.28 15.49 7.41
C HIS A 24 -8.10 14.56 8.61
N ARG A 25 -7.48 13.39 8.41
CA ARG A 25 -7.14 12.49 9.51
C ARG A 25 -6.15 13.18 10.46
N LYS A 26 -6.44 13.15 11.76
CA LYS A 26 -5.59 13.70 12.83
C LYS A 26 -4.11 13.33 12.63
N GLY A 27 -3.24 14.33 12.57
CA GLY A 27 -1.79 14.18 12.37
C GLY A 27 -1.33 14.31 10.90
N ARG A 28 -2.20 14.74 9.98
CA ARG A 28 -1.90 14.97 8.54
C ARG A 28 -2.06 16.41 8.08
N GLU A 29 -2.35 17.32 8.99
CA GLU A 29 -2.61 18.73 8.75
C GLU A 29 -1.41 19.40 8.05
N ILE A 30 -0.20 18.97 8.43
CA ILE A 30 1.08 19.46 7.90
C ILE A 30 1.56 18.60 6.72
N ASN A 31 1.32 17.29 6.78
CA ASN A 31 1.88 16.31 5.85
C ASN A 31 0.77 15.50 5.18
N LYS A 32 0.09 16.14 4.22
CA LYS A 32 -1.00 15.51 3.45
C LYS A 32 -0.52 14.24 2.73
N PRO A 33 -1.39 13.25 2.50
CA PRO A 33 -1.03 12.07 1.73
C PRO A 33 -0.86 12.42 0.24
N VAL A 34 0.15 11.83 -0.40
CA VAL A 34 0.32 11.84 -1.86
C VAL A 34 0.22 10.41 -2.36
N LEU A 35 -0.71 10.18 -3.29
CA LEU A 35 -0.82 8.94 -4.03
C LEU A 35 0.38 8.82 -4.98
N LEU A 36 1.19 7.77 -4.80
CA LEU A 36 2.38 7.50 -5.61
C LEU A 36 2.12 6.46 -6.70
N ARG A 37 1.22 5.50 -6.45
CA ARG A 37 0.90 4.43 -7.39
C ARG A 37 -0.49 3.83 -7.13
N GLY A 38 -1.12 3.38 -8.22
CA GLY A 38 -2.39 2.69 -8.24
C GLY A 38 -3.60 3.63 -8.19
N GLN A 39 -4.82 3.07 -8.22
CA GLN A 39 -6.08 3.81 -8.29
C GLN A 39 -6.95 3.50 -7.07
N PRO A 40 -7.39 4.51 -6.29
CA PRO A 40 -8.14 4.28 -5.05
C PRO A 40 -9.49 3.60 -5.26
N ASP A 41 -10.20 3.98 -6.32
CA ASP A 41 -11.52 3.41 -6.62
C ASP A 41 -11.41 1.96 -7.07
N GLU A 42 -10.45 1.64 -7.95
CA GLU A 42 -10.15 0.26 -8.35
C GLU A 42 -9.73 -0.61 -7.15
N THR A 43 -8.95 -0.03 -6.22
CA THR A 43 -8.54 -0.72 -4.99
C THR A 43 -9.74 -1.08 -4.13
N ARG A 44 -10.66 -0.12 -3.96
CA ARG A 44 -11.89 -0.32 -3.19
C ARG A 44 -12.74 -1.41 -3.82
N GLU A 45 -13.02 -1.30 -5.11
CA GLU A 45 -13.86 -2.24 -5.85
C GLU A 45 -13.28 -3.65 -5.81
N LEU A 46 -11.95 -3.78 -5.98
CA LEU A 46 -11.28 -5.06 -5.85
C LEU A 46 -11.48 -5.65 -4.45
N ILE A 47 -11.16 -4.91 -3.39
CA ILE A 47 -11.34 -5.40 -2.01
C ILE A 47 -12.80 -5.79 -1.76
N ASP A 48 -13.75 -4.98 -2.20
CA ASP A 48 -15.18 -5.23 -2.00
C ASP A 48 -15.66 -6.48 -2.75
N SER A 49 -15.07 -6.78 -3.91
CA SER A 49 -15.37 -7.99 -4.70
C SER A 49 -14.88 -9.30 -4.08
N LEU A 50 -13.92 -9.26 -3.15
CA LEU A 50 -13.35 -10.46 -2.53
C LEU A 50 -14.30 -11.07 -1.49
N THR A 51 -14.51 -12.39 -1.57
CA THR A 51 -15.32 -13.17 -0.62
C THR A 51 -14.51 -13.75 0.54
N PHE A 52 -13.19 -13.64 0.50
CA PHE A 52 -12.29 -14.14 1.54
C PHE A 52 -12.41 -13.34 2.85
N LYS A 53 -12.16 -14.00 3.98
CA LYS A 53 -12.10 -13.35 5.31
C LYS A 53 -11.02 -12.28 5.37
N HIS A 54 -9.87 -12.53 4.77
CA HIS A 54 -8.73 -11.61 4.75
C HIS A 54 -8.58 -11.05 3.34
N LYS A 55 -9.13 -9.85 3.13
CA LYS A 55 -9.27 -9.25 1.80
C LYS A 55 -8.05 -8.44 1.37
N TYR A 56 -7.29 -7.93 2.32
CA TYR A 56 -6.09 -7.14 2.05
C TYR A 56 -5.06 -7.24 3.17
N THR A 57 -3.81 -6.95 2.82
CA THR A 57 -2.68 -6.78 3.73
C THR A 57 -2.22 -5.32 3.65
N SER A 58 -1.88 -4.71 4.78
CA SER A 58 -1.31 -3.37 4.79
C SER A 58 0.03 -3.35 5.51
N GLY A 59 0.89 -2.40 5.16
CA GLY A 59 2.23 -2.33 5.70
C GLY A 59 2.84 -0.94 5.62
N VAL A 60 4.00 -0.81 6.25
CA VAL A 60 4.80 0.43 6.29
C VAL A 60 6.26 0.10 6.03
N LEU A 61 6.91 0.92 5.22
CA LEU A 61 8.36 0.98 5.09
C LEU A 61 8.84 2.20 5.87
N SER A 62 9.70 2.01 6.85
CA SER A 62 10.25 3.07 7.70
C SER A 62 11.76 3.21 7.48
N PHE A 63 12.25 4.42 7.25
CA PHE A 63 13.66 4.73 7.04
C PHE A 63 14.30 5.32 8.30
N ALA A 64 15.60 5.13 8.46
CA ALA A 64 16.33 5.57 9.64
C ALA A 64 16.41 7.11 9.73
N PRO A 65 16.56 7.68 10.94
CA PRO A 65 16.91 9.10 11.10
C PRO A 65 18.15 9.46 10.26
N GLY A 66 18.23 10.67 9.72
CA GLY A 66 19.28 11.06 8.76
C GLY A 66 19.17 10.55 7.31
N GLU A 67 18.58 9.36 7.04
CA GLU A 67 18.39 8.87 5.65
C GLU A 67 17.54 9.82 4.78
N THR A 68 18.05 10.15 3.58
CA THR A 68 17.36 10.94 2.57
C THR A 68 16.95 10.02 1.42
N ILE A 69 15.64 9.93 1.16
CA ILE A 69 15.09 9.13 0.07
C ILE A 69 14.76 10.07 -1.09
N THR A 70 15.50 9.92 -2.19
CA THR A 70 15.22 10.68 -3.41
C THR A 70 13.98 10.12 -4.13
N PRO A 71 13.30 10.91 -4.97
CA PRO A 71 12.19 10.39 -5.77
C PRO A 71 12.55 9.16 -6.63
N LYS A 72 13.79 9.10 -7.13
CA LYS A 72 14.29 7.94 -7.89
C LYS A 72 14.40 6.69 -7.00
N MET A 73 15.03 6.82 -5.83
CA MET A 73 15.14 5.72 -4.87
C MET A 73 13.76 5.26 -4.40
N GLU A 74 12.82 6.18 -4.21
CA GLU A 74 11.43 5.86 -3.88
C GLU A 74 10.81 4.97 -4.96
N GLN A 75 10.89 5.36 -6.24
CA GLN A 75 10.37 4.53 -7.34
C GLN A 75 11.07 3.17 -7.43
N ASP A 76 12.40 3.13 -7.26
CA ASP A 76 13.16 1.87 -7.29
C ASP A 76 12.76 0.91 -6.17
N ILE A 77 12.54 1.44 -4.95
CA ILE A 77 12.05 0.66 -3.81
C ILE A 77 10.65 0.11 -4.10
N ILE A 78 9.76 0.93 -4.65
CA ILE A 78 8.39 0.52 -5.00
C ILE A 78 8.41 -0.58 -6.06
N ASN A 79 9.19 -0.38 -7.13
CA ASN A 79 9.30 -1.35 -8.23
C ASN A 79 9.84 -2.70 -7.72
N ARG A 80 10.89 -2.70 -6.91
CA ARG A 80 11.46 -3.93 -6.34
C ARG A 80 10.49 -4.60 -5.36
N PHE A 81 9.79 -3.80 -4.57
CA PHE A 81 8.77 -4.32 -3.66
C PHE A 81 7.64 -5.00 -4.43
N GLU A 82 7.15 -4.41 -5.51
CA GLU A 82 6.14 -5.01 -6.38
C GLU A 82 6.62 -6.32 -6.99
N GLN A 83 7.80 -6.31 -7.59
CA GLN A 83 8.40 -7.52 -8.18
C GLN A 83 8.49 -8.65 -7.15
N PHE A 84 8.85 -8.34 -5.91
CA PHE A 84 8.92 -9.32 -4.84
C PHE A 84 7.53 -9.77 -4.36
N ALA A 85 6.62 -8.82 -4.10
CA ALA A 85 5.29 -9.10 -3.55
C ALA A 85 4.37 -9.88 -4.50
N PHE A 86 4.60 -9.76 -5.81
CA PHE A 86 3.85 -10.45 -6.86
C PHE A 86 4.71 -11.44 -7.64
N ALA A 87 5.87 -11.84 -7.10
CA ALA A 87 6.70 -12.88 -7.73
C ALA A 87 5.89 -14.17 -7.88
N GLY A 88 5.88 -14.73 -9.09
CA GLY A 88 5.14 -15.96 -9.40
C GLY A 88 3.65 -15.75 -9.68
N LEU A 89 3.17 -14.50 -9.74
CA LEU A 89 1.82 -14.16 -10.18
C LEU A 89 1.85 -13.61 -11.60
N GLU A 90 0.85 -13.98 -12.39
CA GLU A 90 0.58 -13.33 -13.67
C GLU A 90 0.21 -11.85 -13.43
N PRO A 91 0.49 -10.95 -14.39
CA PRO A 91 0.26 -9.51 -14.22
C PRO A 91 -1.18 -9.13 -13.83
N ASP A 92 -2.17 -9.95 -14.16
CA ASP A 92 -3.58 -9.75 -13.80
C ASP A 92 -3.95 -10.38 -12.44
N GLN A 93 -3.17 -11.33 -11.94
CA GLN A 93 -3.35 -12.01 -10.65
C GLN A 93 -2.84 -11.17 -9.45
N GLY A 94 -1.91 -10.24 -9.67
CA GLY A 94 -1.36 -9.40 -8.60
C GLY A 94 -0.75 -8.09 -9.09
N LYS A 95 -1.25 -6.95 -8.58
CA LYS A 95 -0.61 -5.63 -8.75
C LYS A 95 -0.74 -4.79 -7.48
N LEU A 96 0.21 -3.88 -7.25
CA LEU A 96 0.10 -2.86 -6.21
C LEU A 96 -1.07 -1.94 -6.58
N LYS A 97 -2.09 -1.90 -5.73
CA LYS A 97 -3.29 -1.12 -6.03
C LYS A 97 -3.28 0.25 -5.37
N GLN A 98 -2.53 0.43 -4.27
CA GLN A 98 -2.41 1.73 -3.63
C GLN A 98 -1.14 1.93 -2.81
N LEU A 99 -0.40 3.00 -3.12
CA LEU A 99 0.75 3.44 -2.35
C LEU A 99 0.67 4.93 -2.04
N VAL A 100 0.90 5.29 -0.78
CA VAL A 100 0.81 6.67 -0.31
C VAL A 100 2.01 7.04 0.55
N ARG A 101 2.54 8.25 0.35
CA ARG A 101 3.47 8.88 1.30
C ARG A 101 2.85 10.08 2.00
N PRO A 102 3.26 10.43 3.23
CA PRO A 102 3.04 11.76 3.77
C PRO A 102 3.97 12.80 3.11
N VAL A 103 3.48 14.01 2.83
CA VAL A 103 4.31 15.13 2.34
C VAL A 103 5.20 15.63 3.48
N ARG A 104 6.50 15.28 3.46
CA ARG A 104 7.57 15.78 4.35
C ARG A 104 7.49 15.36 5.83
N GLY A 105 8.65 15.39 6.49
CA GLY A 105 8.81 15.22 7.94
C GLY A 105 8.80 13.79 8.49
N PHE A 106 8.05 12.86 7.87
CA PHE A 106 8.03 11.45 8.29
C PHE A 106 8.60 10.53 7.22
N LYS A 107 9.67 9.84 7.62
CA LYS A 107 10.48 8.91 6.83
C LYS A 107 9.79 7.57 6.62
N THR A 108 8.54 7.58 6.20
CA THR A 108 7.73 6.36 6.10
C THR A 108 6.89 6.32 4.83
N LEU A 109 6.95 5.22 4.08
CA LEU A 109 5.99 4.91 3.02
C LEU A 109 4.91 4.02 3.60
N LYS A 110 3.63 4.37 3.39
CA LYS A 110 2.49 3.56 3.83
C LYS A 110 1.89 2.86 2.61
N ILE A 111 1.76 1.55 2.70
CA ILE A 111 1.36 0.69 1.57
C ILE A 111 0.09 -0.08 1.95
N ALA A 112 -0.89 -0.12 1.05
CA ALA A 112 -1.96 -1.11 1.12
C ALA A 112 -1.89 -2.02 -0.09
N LEU A 113 -1.92 -3.33 0.17
CA LEU A 113 -1.78 -4.37 -0.82
C LEU A 113 -3.03 -5.21 -0.78
N SER A 114 -3.70 -5.30 -1.92
CA SER A 114 -4.77 -6.26 -2.12
C SER A 114 -4.26 -7.26 -3.14
N ILE A 115 -4.07 -8.51 -2.71
CA ILE A 115 -3.72 -9.62 -3.59
C ILE A 115 -4.99 -10.43 -3.77
N LYS A 116 -5.40 -10.66 -5.02
CA LYS A 116 -6.50 -11.59 -5.31
C LYS A 116 -5.93 -13.00 -5.23
N VAL A 117 -6.00 -13.61 -4.05
CA VAL A 117 -5.58 -15.01 -3.84
C VAL A 117 -6.69 -15.95 -4.31
N SER A 118 -7.14 -15.85 -5.57
CA SER A 118 -8.09 -16.82 -6.13
C SER A 118 -7.42 -17.96 -6.90
N GLU A 119 -6.09 -17.91 -7.12
CA GLU A 119 -5.39 -18.87 -8.00
C GLU A 119 -4.06 -19.38 -7.40
N TRP A 120 -3.91 -19.40 -6.07
CA TRP A 120 -2.81 -20.09 -5.38
C TRP A 120 -3.10 -21.58 -5.15
N ASN A 121 -3.75 -22.23 -6.12
CA ASN A 121 -3.85 -23.69 -6.17
C ASN A 121 -3.43 -24.12 -7.57
N ASN A 122 -2.14 -24.41 -7.70
CA ASN A 122 -1.64 -25.39 -8.64
C ASN A 122 -0.78 -26.38 -7.85
#